data_AF-A0A967I436-F1
#
_entry.id   AF-A0A967I436-F1
#
_cell.length_a   1.000
_cell.length_b   1.000
_cell.length_c   1.000
_cell.angle_alpha   90.00
_cell.angle_beta   90.00
_cell.angle_gamma   90.00
#
_symmetry.space_group_name_H-M   'P 1'
#
loop_
_entity.id
_entity.type
_entity.pdbx_description
1 polymer ?
#
loop_
_entity_poly.entity_id
_entity_poly.type
_entity_poly.pdbx_seq_one_letter_code
_entity_poly.pdbx_strand_id
1 'polypeptide(L)'
;AGLMGCPEVAGDGIYGTIKERDANRSILDGMVTDWTKKYSQKEVVALCTEAEVPCGIVAAIDEIFEDPHYAARGNIARVTDPRAGEIAVPDVVPR
;
A
#
# COMPACT_ATOMS: atom_id res chain seq x y z
N ALA A 1 19.80 -9.07 5.84
CA ALA A 1 20.27 -8.63 4.50
C ALA A 1 19.12 -8.41 3.51
N GLY A 2 17.90 -8.91 3.80
CA GLY A 2 16.61 -8.29 3.45
C GLY A 2 16.13 -8.38 2.00
N LEU A 3 14.81 -8.31 1.80
CA LEU A 3 14.11 -8.34 0.50
C LEU A 3 14.77 -7.47 -0.58
N MET A 4 15.32 -6.31 -0.19
CA MET A 4 15.98 -5.37 -1.11
C MET A 4 17.43 -5.71 -1.47
N GLY A 5 18.05 -6.68 -0.79
CA GLY A 5 19.45 -7.05 -0.99
C GLY A 5 20.45 -5.97 -0.59
N CYS A 6 20.08 -5.04 0.29
CA CYS A 6 20.91 -3.93 0.78
C CYS A 6 21.40 -4.21 2.21
N PRO A 7 22.45 -5.04 2.42
CA PRO A 7 22.96 -5.34 3.75
C PRO A 7 23.53 -4.11 4.47
N GLU A 8 23.98 -3.09 3.73
CA GLU A 8 24.58 -1.86 4.24
C GLU A 8 23.61 -0.97 5.03
N VAL A 9 22.29 -1.15 4.86
CA VAL A 9 21.24 -0.43 5.61
C VAL A 9 20.66 -1.22 6.78
N ALA A 10 21.24 -2.39 7.08
CA ALA A 10 20.87 -3.25 8.20
C ALA A 10 21.86 -3.13 9.38
N GLY A 11 21.41 -3.51 10.58
CA GLY A 11 22.23 -3.49 11.80
C GLY A 11 22.40 -2.10 12.42
N ASP A 12 23.38 -1.95 13.31
CA ASP A 12 23.56 -0.78 14.18
C ASP A 12 24.28 0.42 13.51
N GLY A 13 24.25 0.51 12.17
CA GLY A 13 24.83 1.63 11.42
C GLY A 13 23.97 2.91 11.50
N ILE A 14 24.21 3.86 10.60
CA ILE A 14 23.47 5.15 10.52
C ILE A 14 21.97 5.01 10.15
N TYR A 15 21.46 3.78 10.08
CA TYR A 15 20.06 3.44 9.86
C TYR A 15 19.54 2.46 10.93
N GLY A 16 20.29 2.21 12.00
CA GLY A 16 19.96 1.18 12.98
C GLY A 16 18.75 1.53 13.84
N THR A 17 18.57 2.82 14.14
CA THR A 17 17.44 3.31 14.94
C THR A 17 16.41 4.07 14.10
N ILE A 18 15.17 4.14 14.59
CA ILE A 18 14.11 4.96 13.96
C ILE A 18 14.55 6.42 13.82
N LYS A 19 15.23 6.97 14.84
CA LYS A 19 15.71 8.36 14.84
C LYS A 19 16.70 8.61 13.70
N GLU A 20 17.63 7.69 13.48
CA GLU A 20 18.63 7.84 12.42
C GLU A 20 18.02 7.62 11.03
N ARG A 21 17.05 6.68 10.91
CA ARG A 21 16.28 6.52 9.67
C ARG A 21 15.48 7.77 9.32
N ASP A 22 14.86 8.41 10.30
CA ASP A 22 14.10 9.64 10.08
C ASP A 22 15.00 10.81 9.66
N ALA A 23 16.17 10.96 10.30
CA ALA A 23 17.18 11.95 9.91
C ALA A 23 17.68 11.77 8.46
N ASN A 24 17.64 10.54 7.93
CA ASN A 24 18.07 10.19 6.58
C ASN A 24 16.92 9.72 5.68
N ARG A 25 15.68 10.12 6.00
CA ARG A 25 14.44 9.61 5.35
C ARG A 25 14.48 9.70 3.84
N SER A 26 14.88 10.84 3.29
CA SER A 26 14.89 11.07 1.84
C SER A 26 15.79 10.08 1.09
N ILE A 27 16.91 9.68 1.70
CA ILE A 27 17.84 8.70 1.12
C ILE A 27 17.19 7.32 1.14
N LEU A 28 16.62 6.91 2.28
CA LEU A 28 15.95 5.61 2.43
C LEU A 28 14.73 5.48 1.51
N ASP A 29 13.89 6.51 1.44
CA ASP A 29 12.72 6.54 0.55
C ASP A 29 13.16 6.44 -0.92
N GLY A 30 14.27 7.08 -1.28
CA GLY A 30 14.90 6.95 -2.59
C GLY A 30 15.33 5.50 -2.89
N MET A 31 16.01 4.85 -1.96
CA MET A 31 16.43 3.45 -2.11
C MET A 31 15.24 2.50 -2.29
N VAL A 32 14.17 2.68 -1.49
CA VAL A 32 12.93 1.90 -1.61
C VAL A 32 12.23 2.18 -2.95
N THR A 33 12.21 3.44 -3.39
CA THR A 33 11.64 3.85 -4.68
C THR A 33 12.38 3.19 -5.85
N ASP A 34 13.72 3.24 -5.84
CA ASP A 34 14.53 2.66 -6.91
C ASP A 34 14.43 1.13 -6.95
N TRP A 35 14.25 0.49 -5.80
CA TRP A 35 14.00 -0.94 -5.73
C TRP A 35 12.61 -1.31 -6.25
N THR A 36 11.55 -0.63 -5.78
CA THR A 36 10.15 -0.93 -6.18
C THR A 36 9.89 -0.68 -7.67
N LYS A 37 10.53 0.33 -8.28
CA LYS A 37 10.43 0.63 -9.72
C LYS A 37 10.88 -0.51 -10.65
N LYS A 38 11.60 -1.50 -10.14
CA LYS A 38 12.08 -2.66 -10.93
C LYS A 38 10.99 -3.71 -11.18
N TYR A 39 9.84 -3.58 -10.52
CA TYR A 39 8.78 -4.58 -10.49
C TYR A 39 7.42 -3.92 -10.76
N SER A 40 6.44 -4.70 -11.22
CA SER A 40 5.04 -4.28 -11.22
C SER A 40 4.47 -4.23 -9.80
N GLN A 41 3.37 -3.49 -9.60
CA GLN A 41 2.68 -3.41 -8.30
C GLN A 41 2.36 -4.79 -7.72
N LYS A 42 1.86 -5.72 -8.55
CA LYS A 42 1.52 -7.09 -8.13
C LYS A 42 2.75 -7.88 -7.67
N GLU A 43 3.87 -7.75 -8.38
CA GLU A 43 5.13 -8.40 -8.01
C GLU A 43 5.69 -7.84 -6.70
N VAL A 44 5.70 -6.51 -6.51
CA VAL A 44 6.16 -5.90 -5.25
C VAL A 44 5.33 -6.40 -4.07
N VAL A 45 4.00 -6.42 -4.20
CA VAL A 45 3.12 -6.89 -3.12
C VAL A 45 3.37 -8.36 -2.80
N ALA A 46 3.55 -9.21 -3.81
CA ALA A 46 3.86 -10.62 -3.61
C ALA A 46 5.21 -10.81 -2.91
N LEU A 47 6.25 -10.12 -3.38
CA LEU A 47 7.60 -10.14 -2.80
C LEU A 47 7.61 -9.65 -1.34
N CYS A 48 6.91 -8.55 -1.04
CA CYS A 48 6.78 -8.04 0.31
C CYS A 48 6.01 -9.01 1.21
N THR A 49 4.93 -9.64 0.71
CA THR A 49 4.16 -10.63 1.46
C THR A 49 5.00 -11.86 1.80
N GLU A 50 5.76 -12.39 0.83
CA GLU A 50 6.68 -13.52 1.04
C GLU A 50 7.76 -13.18 2.08
N ALA A 51 8.25 -11.95 2.09
CA ALA A 51 9.24 -11.46 3.04
C ALA A 51 8.66 -10.94 4.37
N GLU A 52 7.36 -11.11 4.60
CA GLU A 52 6.62 -10.60 5.78
C GLU A 52 6.77 -9.07 6.00
N VAL A 53 6.95 -8.32 4.91
CA VAL A 53 7.01 -6.86 4.92
C VAL A 53 5.61 -6.29 4.68
N PRO A 54 5.04 -5.51 5.62
CA PRO A 54 3.72 -4.94 5.43
C PRO A 54 3.73 -3.91 4.30
N CYS A 55 2.90 -4.12 3.30
CA CYS A 55 2.65 -3.19 2.22
C CYS A 55 1.20 -3.30 1.74
N GLY A 56 0.75 -2.30 0.98
CA GLY A 56 -0.58 -2.30 0.37
C GLY A 56 -0.54 -1.53 -0.95
N ILE A 57 -1.52 -1.81 -1.80
CA ILE A 57 -1.68 -1.08 -3.05
C ILE A 57 -2.29 0.29 -2.81
N VAL A 58 -1.94 1.24 -3.66
CA VAL A 58 -2.74 2.45 -3.88
C VAL A 58 -3.70 2.11 -5.01
N ALA A 59 -4.92 1.72 -4.66
CA ALA A 59 -5.94 1.31 -5.63
C ALA A 59 -6.51 2.52 -6.38
N ALA A 60 -6.74 2.36 -7.68
CA ALA A 60 -7.51 3.30 -8.47
C ALA A 60 -9.01 3.23 -8.11
N ILE A 61 -9.76 4.26 -8.50
CA ILE A 61 -11.17 4.39 -8.13
C ILE A 61 -12.01 3.27 -8.75
N ASP A 62 -11.72 2.87 -9.98
CA ASP A 62 -12.39 1.75 -10.66
C ASP A 62 -12.06 0.41 -10.01
N GLU A 63 -10.80 0.19 -9.63
CA GLU A 63 -10.34 -1.05 -8.98
C GLU A 63 -11.11 -1.38 -7.70
N ILE A 64 -11.48 -0.37 -6.88
CA ILE A 64 -12.22 -0.63 -5.64
C ILE A 64 -13.66 -1.13 -5.87
N PHE A 65 -14.25 -0.89 -7.06
CA PHE A 65 -15.56 -1.44 -7.39
C PHE A 65 -15.50 -2.92 -7.81
N GLU A 66 -14.32 -3.38 -8.25
CA GLU A 66 -14.07 -4.77 -8.66
C GLU A 66 -13.48 -5.61 -7.52
N ASP A 67 -13.04 -4.98 -6.42
CA ASP A 67 -12.37 -5.63 -5.31
C ASP A 67 -13.35 -6.52 -4.48
N PRO A 68 -13.09 -7.84 -4.37
CA PRO A 68 -13.94 -8.77 -3.64
C PRO A 68 -14.14 -8.43 -2.17
N HIS A 69 -13.15 -7.79 -1.54
CA HIS A 69 -13.23 -7.41 -0.14
C HIS A 69 -14.11 -6.17 0.07
N TYR A 70 -14.11 -5.20 -0.84
CA TYR A 70 -15.07 -4.08 -0.79
C TYR A 70 -16.51 -4.58 -0.98
N ALA A 71 -16.71 -5.51 -1.93
CA ALA A 71 -18.00 -6.14 -2.16
C ALA A 71 -18.48 -6.95 -0.94
N ALA A 72 -17.62 -7.81 -0.38
CA ALA A 72 -17.96 -8.65 0.78
C ALA A 72 -18.34 -7.84 2.03
N ARG A 73 -17.77 -6.64 2.19
CA ARG A 73 -18.07 -5.75 3.32
C ARG A 73 -19.21 -4.77 3.05
N GLY A 74 -19.75 -4.73 1.83
CA GLY A 74 -20.75 -3.75 1.43
C GLY A 74 -20.25 -2.30 1.61
N ASN A 75 -18.96 -2.05 1.37
CA ASN A 75 -18.36 -0.74 1.64
C ASN A 75 -18.89 0.38 0.72
N ILE A 76 -19.40 0.01 -0.46
CA ILE A 76 -19.93 0.92 -1.46
C ILE A 76 -21.43 0.65 -1.61
N ALA A 77 -22.26 1.59 -1.16
CA ALA A 77 -23.71 1.52 -1.33
C ALA A 77 -24.14 2.12 -2.67
N ARG A 78 -25.16 1.53 -3.29
CA ARG A 78 -25.87 2.09 -4.44
C ARG A 78 -27.17 2.72 -3.94
N VAL A 79 -27.34 4.02 -4.17
CA VAL A 79 -28.51 4.80 -3.70
C VAL A 79 -29.14 5.50 -4.89
N THR A 80 -30.47 5.48 -4.97
CA THR A 80 -31.23 6.21 -5.99
C THR A 80 -31.63 7.58 -5.46
N ASP A 81 -31.08 8.64 -6.06
CA ASP A 81 -31.45 10.03 -5.79
C ASP A 81 -32.41 10.57 -6.87
N PRO A 82 -33.48 11.31 -6.50
CA PRO A 82 -34.45 11.85 -7.45
C PRO A 82 -33.88 12.80 -8.51
N ARG A 83 -32.69 13.39 -8.28
CA ARG A 83 -32.04 14.34 -9.19
C ARG A 83 -30.88 13.70 -9.96
N ALA A 84 -30.09 12.87 -9.28
CA ALA A 84 -28.85 12.30 -9.84
C ALA A 84 -29.00 10.88 -10.38
N GLY A 85 -30.13 10.21 -10.13
CA GLY A 85 -30.31 8.80 -10.48
C GLY A 85 -29.59 7.87 -9.51
N GLU A 86 -29.15 6.70 -9.98
CA GLU A 86 -28.38 5.76 -9.16
C GLU A 86 -26.93 6.23 -9.00
N ILE A 87 -26.47 6.39 -7.76
CA ILE A 87 -25.12 6.82 -7.40
C ILE A 87 -24.46 5.84 -6.44
N ALA A 88 -23.14 5.74 -6.53
CA ALA A 88 -22.32 5.00 -5.56
C ALA A 88 -21.79 5.94 -4.47
N VAL A 89 -21.99 5.57 -3.21
CA VAL A 89 -21.51 6.33 -2.05
C VAL A 89 -20.84 5.40 -1.04
N PRO A 90 -19.86 5.88 -0.25
CA PRO A 90 -19.34 5.14 0.89
C PRO A 90 -20.48 4.83 1.87
N ASP A 91 -20.55 3.59 2.33
CA ASP A 91 -21.55 3.15 3.28
C ASP A 91 -21.00 3.17 4.73
N VAL A 92 -21.89 3.12 5.73
CA VAL A 92 -21.52 3.26 7.15
C VAL A 92 -20.72 2.03 7.63
N VAL A 93 -19.64 2.27 8.37
CA VAL A 93 -18.77 1.24 8.97
C VAL A 93 -18.33 1.65 10.39
N PRO A 94 -18.08 0.70 11.33
CA PRO A 94 -18.21 -0.76 11.22
C PRO A 94 -19.66 -1.25 11.38
N ARG A 95 -19.94 -2.50 11.00
CA ARG A 95 -21.24 -3.18 11.13
C ARG A 95 -21.09 -4.48 11.89
#